data_AF-Q07526-F1
#
_entry.id   AF-Q07526-F1
#
_cell.length_a   1.000
_cell.length_b   1.000
_cell.length_c   1.000
_cell.angle_alpha   90.00
_cell.angle_beta   90.00
_cell.angle_gamma   90.00
#
_symmetry.space_group_name_H-M   'P 1'
#
loop_
_entity.id
_entity.type
_entity.pdbx_description
1 polymer ?
#
loop_
_entity_poly.entity_id
_entity_poly.type
_entity_poly.pdbx_seq_one_letter_code
_entity_poly.pdbx_strand_id
1 'polypeptide(L)' 'DLKPENVLLQSTGHVSLTDFDLSCLTSCKPQLLVPSTNDKKKGQHAPIFMAEPMRASNSFVGTHEYLAPE' A
#
# COMPACT_ATOMS: atom_id res chain seq x y z
N ASP A 1 6.00 9.37 2.53
CA ASP A 1 7.30 9.07 3.14
C ASP A 1 7.13 7.89 4.09
N LEU A 2 7.30 6.66 3.60
CA LEU A 2 7.12 5.46 4.43
C LEU A 2 8.48 5.00 4.94
N LYS A 3 8.68 5.12 6.24
CA LYS A 3 9.91 4.80 6.98
C LYS A 3 9.54 4.31 8.38
N PRO A 4 10.41 3.56 9.07
CA PRO A 4 10.09 2.98 10.39
C PRO A 4 9.58 4.01 11.42
N GLU A 5 10.15 5.21 11.43
CA GLU A 5 9.75 6.30 12.33
C GLU A 5 8.32 6.82 12.09
N ASN A 6 7.78 6.63 10.88
CA ASN A 6 6.42 7.05 10.51
C ASN A 6 5.38 5.94 10.74
N VAL A 7 5.78 4.79 11.29
CA VAL A 7 4.90 3.66 11.62
C VAL A 7 4.76 3.54 13.14
N LEU A 8 3.63 4.00 13.67
CA LEU A 8 3.37 4.02 15.09
C LEU A 8 2.65 2.73 15.53
N LEU A 9 3.16 2.08 16.56
CA LEU A 9 2.50 0.95 17.24
C LEU A 9 1.76 1.46 18.47
N GLN A 10 0.43 1.33 18.45
CA GLN A 10 -0.41 1.64 19.60
C GLN A 10 -0.31 0.55 20.67
N SER A 11 -0.57 0.89 21.95
CA SER A 11 -0.58 -0.07 23.06
C SER A 11 -1.59 -1.20 22.88
N THR A 12 -2.64 -0.97 22.08
CA THR A 12 -3.63 -1.97 21.69
C THR A 12 -3.13 -2.97 20.64
N GLY A 13 -1.91 -2.80 20.12
CA GLY A 13 -1.33 -3.59 19.03
C GLY A 13 -1.75 -3.15 17.62
N HIS A 14 -2.45 -2.02 17.48
CA HIS A 14 -2.81 -1.48 16.16
C HIS A 14 -1.66 -0.62 15.59
N VAL A 15 -1.53 -0.62 14.27
CA VAL A 15 -0.59 0.24 13.54
C VAL A 15 -1.28 1.52 13.10
N SER A 16 -0.58 2.65 13.17
CA SER A 16 -1.02 3.92 12.59
C SER A 16 0.12 4.54 11.78
N LEU A 17 -0.23 5.14 10.65
CA LEU A 17 0.72 5.89 9.83
C LEU A 17 0.63 7.39 10.19
N THR A 18 1.76 8.07 10.14
CA THR A 18 1.86 9.52 10.36
C THR A 18 2.68 10.18 9.24
N ASP A 19 2.82 11.51 9.31
CA ASP A 19 3.66 12.32 8.41
C ASP A 19 3.23 12.23 6.93
N PHE A 20 2.13 12.92 6.63
CA PHE A 20 1.50 12.96 5.31
C PHE A 20 1.93 14.17 4.46
N ASP A 21 2.96 14.90 4.86
CA ASP A 21 3.34 16.16 4.20
C ASP A 21 3.85 15.95 2.77
N LEU A 22 4.48 14.81 2.50
CA LEU A 22 4.91 14.40 1.16
C LEU A 22 3.86 13.56 0.41
N SER A 23 2.63 13.47 0.92
CA SER A 23 1.58 12.70 0.23
C SER A 23 1.13 13.40 -1.05
N CYS A 24 0.85 12.61 -2.09
CA CYS A 24 0.28 13.09 -3.34
C CYS A 24 -1.17 12.62 -3.44
N LEU A 25 -2.10 13.57 -3.60
CA LEU A 25 -3.49 13.25 -3.89
C LEU A 25 -3.62 12.77 -5.34
N THR A 26 -4.00 11.51 -5.53
CA THR A 26 -4.24 10.90 -6.84
C THR A 26 -5.52 10.06 -6.81
N SER A 27 -6.21 10.00 -7.94
CA SER A 27 -7.31 9.05 -8.11
C SER A 27 -6.76 7.63 -8.18
N CYS A 28 -7.52 6.67 -7.66
CA CYS A 28 -7.29 5.23 -7.81
C CYS A 28 -8.62 4.53 -8.14
N LYS A 29 -8.53 3.31 -8.65
CA LYS A 29 -9.71 2.44 -8.84
C LYS A 29 -9.59 1.25 -7.90
N PRO A 30 -10.15 1.32 -6.68
CA PRO A 30 -10.05 0.23 -5.73
C PRO A 30 -10.80 -1.01 -6.24
N GLN A 31 -10.17 -2.18 -6.16
CA GLN A 31 -10.71 -3.47 -6.60
C GLN A 31 -10.43 -4.54 -5.55
N LEU A 32 -11.45 -5.34 -5.25
CA LEU A 32 -11.30 -6.55 -4.43
C LEU A 32 -11.23 -7.76 -5.37
N LEU A 33 -10.03 -8.33 -5.51
CA LEU A 33 -9.77 -9.52 -6.30
C LEU A 33 -10.07 -10.74 -5.45
N VAL A 34 -11.22 -11.37 -5.71
CA VAL A 34 -11.60 -12.63 -5.07
C VAL A 34 -11.23 -13.77 -6.03
N PRO A 35 -10.32 -14.68 -5.63
CA PRO A 35 -9.92 -15.80 -6.49
C PRO A 35 -11.13 -16.69 -6.80
N SER A 36 -11.33 -17.01 -8.07
CA SER A 36 -12.45 -17.83 -8.53
C SER A 36 -12.22 -19.31 -8.20
N THR A 37 -13.27 -19.98 -7.71
CA THR A 37 -13.22 -21.35 -7.17
C THR A 37 -13.15 -22.46 -8.23
N ASN A 38 -12.84 -22.15 -9.49
CA ASN A 38 -12.99 -23.11 -10.59
C ASN A 38 -11.76 -24.00 -10.87
N ASP A 39 -10.61 -23.71 -10.29
CA ASP A 39 -9.45 -24.60 -10.38
C ASP A 39 -9.28 -25.39 -9.09
N LYS A 40 -9.68 -26.66 -9.15
CA LYS A 40 -9.38 -27.69 -8.15
C LYS A 40 -7.86 -27.91 -8.11
N LYS A 41 -7.09 -27.02 -7.50
CA LYS A 41 -5.73 -27.26 -6.95
C LYS A 41 -5.18 -26.01 -6.24
N LYS A 42 -4.98 -26.18 -4.93
CA LYS A 42 -4.07 -25.45 -4.00
C LYS A 42 -4.54 -24.10 -3.45
N GLY A 43 -4.90 -24.12 -2.17
CA GLY A 43 -4.91 -22.97 -1.24
C GLY A 43 -6.14 -22.07 -1.34
N GLN A 44 -6.85 -21.86 -0.22
CA GLN A 44 -7.73 -20.70 -0.10
C GLN A 44 -6.85 -19.45 -0.21
N HIS A 45 -6.76 -18.85 -1.39
CA HIS A 45 -6.11 -17.56 -1.54
C HIS A 45 -7.00 -16.50 -0.89
N ALA A 46 -6.43 -15.75 0.07
CA ALA A 46 -7.11 -14.62 0.69
C ALA A 46 -7.48 -13.56 -0.37
N PRO A 47 -8.60 -12.85 -0.21
CA PRO A 47 -8.97 -11.77 -1.13
C PRO A 47 -7.87 -10.69 -1.12
N ILE A 48 -7.54 -10.19 -2.31
CA ILE A 48 -6.52 -9.15 -2.48
C ILE A 48 -7.23 -7.82 -2.74
N PHE A 49 -6.95 -6.81 -1.92
CA PHE A 49 -7.38 -5.44 -2.17
C PHE A 49 -6.30 -4.70 -2.97
N MET A 50 -6.65 -4.23 -4.16
CA MET A 50 -5.76 -3.49 -5.06
C MET A 50 -6.27 -2.07 -5.23
N ALA A 51 -5.42 -1.07 -5.01
CA ALA A 51 -5.77 0.35 -5.11
C ALA A 51 -4.68 1.15 -5.80
N GLU A 52 -4.21 0.65 -6.95
CA GLU A 52 -3.14 1.29 -7.73
C GLU A 52 -3.52 2.74 -8.12
N PRO A 53 -2.58 3.69 -7.99
CA PRO A 53 -2.81 5.08 -8.38
C PRO A 53 -2.87 5.22 -9.91
N MET A 54 -3.73 6.11 -10.41
CA MET A 54 -3.90 6.36 -11.85
C MET A 54 -2.77 7.19 -12.48
N ARG A 55 -1.82 7.70 -11.68
CA ARG A 55 -0.71 8.56 -12.12
C ARG A 55 0.56 8.25 -11.33
N ALA A 56 1.70 8.22 -12.00
CA ALA A 56 3.02 8.25 -11.36
C ALA A 56 3.35 9.68 -10.90
N SER A 57 3.75 9.84 -9.64
CA SER A 57 4.32 11.09 -9.14
C SER A 57 5.83 11.06 -9.45
N ASN A 58 6.28 11.78 -10.48
CA ASN A 58 7.71 11.88 -10.85
C ASN A 58 8.50 12.76 -9.87
N SER A 59 8.22 12.65 -8.58
CA SER A 59 8.82 13.46 -7.54
C SER A 59 9.85 12.60 -6.82
N PHE A 60 11.14 12.91 -7.02
CA PHE A 60 12.24 12.29 -6.28
C PHE A 60 12.33 12.87 -4.86
N VAL A 61 11.20 12.87 -4.14
CA VAL A 61 11.04 13.38 -2.77
C VAL A 61 10.64 12.23 -1.87
N GLY A 62 11.32 12.12 -0.74
CA GLY A 62 11.15 11.02 0.21
C GLY A 62 12.49 10.53 0.73
N THR A 63 12.45 9.51 1.57
CA THR A 63 13.66 8.91 2.14
C THR A 63 14.28 7.92 1.15
N HIS A 64 15.48 8.21 0.65
CA HIS A 64 16.14 7.46 -0.43
C HIS A 64 16.29 5.95 -0.20
N GLU A 65 16.39 5.51 1.07
CA GLU A 65 16.50 4.09 1.43
C GLU A 65 15.19 3.31 1.27
N TYR A 66 14.06 4.02 1.24
CA TYR A 66 12.72 3.45 1.17
C TYR A 66 11.96 3.86 -0.10
N LEU A 67 12.62 4.60 -0.99
CA LEU A 67 12.07 4.94 -2.29
C LEU A 67 12.20 3.75 -3.23
N ALA A 68 11.12 3.44 -3.94
CA ALA A 68 11.12 2.40 -4.94
C ALA A 68 11.87 2.87 -6.22
N PRO A 69 12.45 1.95 -7.01
CA PRO A 69 13.41 2.29 -8.08
C PRO A 69 12.77 2.84 -9.37
N GLU A 70 11.45 2.77 -9.53
CA GLU A 70 10.71 3.29 -10.69
C GLU A 70 10.81 4.82 -10.89
#